data_AF-A0A920MTF0-F1
#
_entry.id   AF-A0A920MTF0-F1
#
_cell.length_a   1.000
_cell.length_b   1.000
_cell.length_c   1.000
_cell.angle_alpha   90.00
_cell.angle_beta   90.00
_cell.angle_gamma   90.00
#
_symmetry.space_group_name_H-M   'P 1'
#
loop_
_entity.id
_entity.type
_entity.pdbx_description
1 polymer ?
#
loop_
_entity_poly.entity_id
_entity_poly.type
_entity_poly.pdbx_seq_one_letter_code
_entity_poly.pdbx_strand_id
1 'polypeptide(L)'
;MAKTRRSFRRLLREGEALQGMPGCTGSAEGTARVILDSNDPNSLQPGDILVAPLTDPSWTPLFVPAAAVVVDVGAPLSHAIIVSRELGIPCVVSATDATRRIPDGARINVNGDTGVITFPRSVNYLGISLHGTSLSTRTSPGKGPQKTLSPSIFRMISLVPPPKVFARERKN
;
A
#
# COMPACT_ATOMS: atom_id res chain seq x y z
N MET A 1 -27.29 33.38 -11.73
CA MET A 1 -27.02 31.99 -12.12
C MET A 1 -25.50 31.77 -12.21
N ALA A 2 -24.87 31.29 -11.14
CA ALA A 2 -23.45 30.95 -11.17
C ALA A 2 -23.28 29.55 -11.77
N LYS A 3 -22.63 29.44 -12.92
CA LYS A 3 -22.21 28.15 -13.49
C LYS A 3 -21.20 27.52 -12.54
N THR A 4 -21.66 26.56 -11.74
CA THR A 4 -20.80 25.67 -10.94
C THR A 4 -19.83 24.97 -11.88
N ARG A 5 -18.59 25.46 -11.94
CA ARG A 5 -17.48 24.72 -12.54
C ARG A 5 -17.41 23.40 -11.78
N ARG A 6 -17.83 22.29 -12.40
CA ARG A 6 -17.48 20.95 -11.93
C ARG A 6 -15.96 20.90 -11.92
N SER A 7 -15.38 21.13 -10.75
CA SER A 7 -13.97 20.93 -10.49
C SER A 7 -13.69 19.45 -10.73
N PHE A 8 -13.16 19.14 -11.90
CA PHE A 8 -12.68 17.80 -12.23
C PHE A 8 -11.59 17.48 -11.20
N ARG A 9 -11.89 16.60 -10.23
CA ARG A 9 -10.90 16.26 -9.19
C ARG A 9 -9.80 15.46 -9.86
N ARG A 10 -8.59 16.03 -9.86
CA ARG A 10 -7.38 15.41 -10.41
C ARG A 10 -6.92 14.27 -9.52
N LEU A 11 -6.50 13.17 -10.13
CA LEU A 11 -5.81 12.07 -9.45
C LEU A 11 -4.56 12.56 -8.72
N LEU A 12 -4.28 11.96 -7.57
CA LEU A 12 -3.07 12.12 -6.79
C LEU A 12 -1.88 11.63 -7.62
N ARG A 13 -0.81 12.41 -7.66
CA ARG A 13 0.42 12.07 -8.39
C ARG A 13 1.54 11.67 -7.44
N GLU A 14 2.55 10.99 -7.96
CA GLU A 14 3.78 10.71 -7.22
C GLU A 14 4.39 11.98 -6.61
N GLY A 15 4.80 11.88 -5.34
CA GLY A 15 5.29 12.98 -4.53
C GLY A 15 4.21 13.88 -3.92
N GLU A 16 2.92 13.61 -4.18
CA GLU A 16 1.82 14.33 -3.57
C GLU A 16 1.27 13.60 -2.33
N ALA A 17 0.50 14.33 -1.53
CA ALA A 17 -0.16 13.81 -0.34
C ALA A 17 -1.63 14.20 -0.28
N LEU A 18 -2.40 13.41 0.46
CA LEU A 18 -3.78 13.66 0.84
C LEU A 18 -3.85 13.72 2.38
N GLN A 19 -4.51 14.74 2.89
CA GLN A 19 -4.78 14.88 4.32
C GLN A 19 -6.17 14.33 4.64
N GLY A 20 -6.23 13.46 5.64
CA GLY A 20 -7.44 13.07 6.34
C GLY A 20 -7.31 13.35 7.85
N MET A 21 -8.09 12.61 8.63
CA MET A 21 -8.08 12.60 10.08
C MET A 21 -7.43 11.32 10.58
N PRO A 22 -6.50 11.39 11.56
CA PRO A 22 -5.92 10.20 12.18
C PRO A 22 -7.01 9.38 12.90
N GLY A 23 -7.07 8.07 12.62
CA GLY A 23 -8.05 7.16 13.20
C GLY A 23 -7.43 6.12 14.13
N CYS A 24 -6.47 5.37 13.61
CA CYS A 24 -5.68 4.38 14.34
C CYS A 24 -4.20 4.60 14.03
N THR A 25 -3.37 4.63 15.07
CA THR A 25 -1.94 4.94 15.02
C THR A 25 -1.13 3.90 14.25
N GLY A 26 0.08 4.29 13.84
CA GLY A 26 0.99 3.46 13.08
C GLY A 26 1.09 3.88 11.61
N SER A 27 1.96 3.20 10.86
CA SER A 27 2.15 3.46 9.44
C SER A 27 2.33 2.16 8.67
N ALA A 28 1.79 2.14 7.45
CA ALA A 28 1.96 1.02 6.54
C ALA A 28 2.02 1.52 5.09
N GLU A 29 2.72 0.75 4.26
CA GLU A 29 2.82 0.98 2.82
C GLU A 29 2.30 -0.23 2.07
N GLY A 30 1.51 0.00 1.03
CA GLY A 30 0.88 -1.06 0.28
C GLY A 30 0.35 -0.59 -1.08
N THR A 31 -0.18 -1.54 -1.84
CA THR A 31 -0.92 -1.23 -3.06
C THR A 31 -2.32 -0.77 -2.67
N ALA A 32 -2.73 0.41 -3.11
CA ALA A 32 -4.07 0.93 -2.93
C ALA A 32 -5.07 0.07 -3.71
N ARG A 33 -6.12 -0.37 -3.01
CA ARG A 33 -7.27 -1.05 -3.59
C ARG A 33 -8.50 -0.23 -3.33
N VAL A 34 -9.05 0.37 -4.39
CA VAL A 34 -10.26 1.17 -4.30
C VAL A 34 -11.46 0.25 -4.44
N ILE A 35 -12.09 -0.06 -3.30
CA ILE A 35 -13.25 -0.94 -3.22
C ILE A 35 -14.47 -0.09 -2.90
N LEU A 36 -15.50 -0.21 -3.74
CA LEU A 36 -16.73 0.58 -3.63
C LEU A 36 -17.92 -0.21 -3.07
N ASP A 37 -17.80 -1.55 -3.01
CA ASP A 37 -18.82 -2.48 -2.51
C ASP A 37 -18.14 -3.58 -1.69
N SER A 38 -18.66 -3.86 -0.49
CA SER A 38 -18.11 -4.88 0.41
C SER A 38 -18.28 -6.31 -0.12
N ASN A 39 -19.17 -6.52 -1.09
CA ASN A 39 -19.41 -7.83 -1.72
C ASN A 39 -18.40 -8.18 -2.83
N ASP A 40 -17.30 -7.43 -2.97
CA ASP A 40 -16.20 -7.75 -3.87
C ASP A 40 -14.99 -8.33 -3.11
N PRO A 41 -15.04 -9.61 -2.67
CA PRO A 41 -14.04 -10.20 -1.79
C PRO A 41 -12.69 -10.52 -2.47
N ASN A 42 -12.61 -10.49 -3.80
CA ASN A 42 -11.40 -10.87 -4.54
C ASN A 42 -10.45 -9.70 -4.83
N SER A 43 -10.82 -8.49 -4.40
CA SER A 43 -10.13 -7.25 -4.74
C SER A 43 -8.99 -6.86 -3.78
N LEU A 44 -8.89 -7.51 -2.62
CA LEU A 44 -7.86 -7.21 -1.61
C LEU A 44 -6.92 -8.40 -1.37
N GLN A 45 -5.61 -8.17 -1.49
CA GLN A 45 -4.58 -9.14 -1.11
C GLN A 45 -3.95 -8.78 0.25
N PRO A 46 -3.36 -9.74 0.98
CA PRO A 46 -2.61 -9.45 2.19
C PRO A 46 -1.54 -8.38 1.95
N GLY A 47 -1.56 -7.31 2.74
CA GLY A 47 -0.62 -6.19 2.61
C GLY A 47 -1.11 -5.02 1.74
N ASP A 48 -2.28 -5.14 1.10
CA ASP A 48 -2.89 -4.05 0.35
C ASP A 48 -3.49 -2.99 1.30
N ILE A 49 -3.69 -1.78 0.78
CA ILE A 49 -4.35 -0.68 1.49
C ILE A 49 -5.80 -0.61 1.02
N LEU A 50 -6.73 -0.83 1.95
CA LEU A 50 -8.16 -0.70 1.67
C LEU A 50 -8.52 0.78 1.55
N VAL A 51 -9.02 1.19 0.38
CA VAL A 51 -9.55 2.54 0.13
C VAL A 51 -11.04 2.42 -0.18
N ALA A 52 -11.90 3.01 0.66
CA ALA A 52 -13.35 2.86 0.57
C ALA A 52 -14.09 4.19 0.78
N PRO A 53 -15.34 4.34 0.30
CA PRO A 53 -16.10 5.58 0.51
C PRO A 53 -16.54 5.72 1.98
N LEU A 54 -17.04 4.64 2.57
CA LEU A 54 -17.48 4.49 3.95
C LEU A 54 -17.46 3.00 4.28
N THR A 55 -17.56 2.65 5.57
CA THR A 55 -17.64 1.24 5.97
C THR A 55 -18.74 1.04 7.01
N ASP A 56 -19.24 -0.18 7.03
CA ASP A 56 -20.19 -0.74 7.98
C ASP A 56 -19.78 -2.21 8.28
N PRO A 57 -20.47 -2.94 9.17
CA PRO A 57 -20.06 -4.29 9.57
C PRO A 57 -19.83 -5.27 8.41
N SER A 58 -20.47 -5.09 7.25
CA SER A 58 -20.26 -5.96 6.08
C SER A 58 -18.83 -5.87 5.51
N TRP A 59 -18.10 -4.80 5.80
CA TRP A 59 -16.73 -4.58 5.33
C TRP A 59 -15.68 -5.29 6.19
N THR A 60 -16.03 -5.73 7.41
CA THR A 60 -15.08 -6.32 8.37
C THR A 60 -14.18 -7.41 7.78
N PRO A 61 -14.66 -8.33 6.92
CA PRO A 61 -13.79 -9.33 6.31
C PRO A 61 -12.65 -8.76 5.47
N LEU A 62 -12.84 -7.57 4.87
CA LEU A 62 -11.81 -6.87 4.08
C LEU A 62 -10.73 -6.22 4.94
N PHE A 63 -10.99 -5.97 6.23
CA PHE A 63 -9.99 -5.37 7.13
C PHE A 63 -8.89 -6.36 7.51
N VAL A 64 -9.21 -7.65 7.53
CA VAL A 64 -8.28 -8.71 7.96
C VAL A 64 -7.02 -8.79 7.06
N PRO A 65 -7.12 -8.80 5.72
CA PRO A 65 -5.94 -8.76 4.86
C PRO A 65 -5.32 -7.36 4.70
N ALA A 66 -5.98 -6.28 5.14
CA ALA A 66 -5.53 -4.92 4.91
C ALA A 66 -4.32 -4.55 5.79
N ALA A 67 -3.31 -3.92 5.19
CA ALA A 67 -2.20 -3.33 5.95
C ALA A 67 -2.54 -1.95 6.52
N ALA A 68 -3.48 -1.22 5.90
CA ALA A 68 -4.07 0.01 6.43
C ALA A 68 -5.44 0.26 5.80
N VAL A 69 -6.20 1.16 6.41
CA VAL A 69 -7.53 1.56 5.96
C VAL A 69 -7.58 3.07 5.71
N VAL A 70 -8.12 3.45 4.55
CA VAL A 70 -8.42 4.82 4.16
C VAL A 70 -9.90 4.92 3.79
N VAL A 71 -10.63 5.85 4.42
CA VAL A 71 -12.03 6.11 4.05
C VAL A 71 -12.31 7.57 3.75
N ASP A 72 -13.12 7.82 2.71
CA ASP A 72 -13.53 9.19 2.34
C ASP A 72 -14.33 9.83 3.47
N VAL A 73 -15.26 9.07 4.05
CA VAL A 73 -16.17 9.50 5.10
C VAL A 73 -15.93 8.67 6.34
N GLY A 74 -15.71 9.37 7.45
CA GLY A 74 -15.65 8.82 8.78
C GLY A 74 -15.55 9.95 9.79
N ALA A 75 -15.78 9.61 11.05
CA ALA A 75 -15.73 10.50 12.19
C ALA A 75 -15.03 9.77 13.34
N PRO A 76 -14.67 10.47 14.44
CA PRO A 76 -14.26 9.80 15.67
C PRO A 76 -15.28 8.74 16.06
N LEU A 77 -14.80 7.54 16.42
CA LEU A 77 -15.63 6.36 16.77
C LEU A 77 -16.45 5.77 15.61
N SER A 78 -16.17 6.11 14.35
CA SER A 78 -16.77 5.43 13.20
C SER A 78 -16.32 3.96 13.13
N HIS A 79 -17.12 3.13 12.44
CA HIS A 79 -16.86 1.71 12.22
C HIS A 79 -15.42 1.44 11.77
N ALA A 80 -14.93 2.18 10.76
CA ALA A 80 -13.55 2.06 10.26
C ALA A 80 -12.50 2.20 11.37
N ILE A 81 -12.66 3.18 12.26
CA ILE A 81 -11.69 3.42 13.36
C ILE A 81 -11.76 2.29 14.38
N ILE A 82 -12.97 1.90 14.79
CA ILE A 82 -13.18 0.88 15.83
C ILE A 82 -12.51 -0.43 15.39
N VAL A 83 -12.87 -0.93 14.21
CA VAL A 83 -12.33 -2.20 13.69
C VAL A 83 -10.81 -2.10 13.45
N SER A 84 -10.33 -0.97 12.92
CA SER A 84 -8.88 -0.81 12.70
C SER A 84 -8.09 -0.85 14.02
N ARG A 85 -8.63 -0.29 15.11
CA ARG A 85 -8.00 -0.35 16.44
C ARG A 85 -8.02 -1.76 17.03
N GLU A 86 -9.12 -2.47 16.86
CA GLU A 86 -9.24 -3.88 17.30
C GLU A 86 -8.23 -4.77 16.60
N LEU A 87 -7.96 -4.51 15.31
CA LEU A 87 -7.00 -5.26 14.50
C LEU A 87 -5.56 -4.70 14.57
N GLY A 88 -5.36 -3.54 15.19
CA GLY A 88 -4.05 -2.88 15.28
C GLY A 88 -3.49 -2.39 13.94
N ILE A 89 -4.35 -2.07 12.97
CA ILE A 89 -3.93 -1.58 11.65
C ILE A 89 -4.07 -0.05 11.54
N PRO A 90 -3.13 0.65 10.89
CA PRO A 90 -3.22 2.10 10.68
C PRO A 90 -4.50 2.49 9.95
N CYS A 91 -5.11 3.60 10.36
CA CYS A 91 -6.35 4.08 9.76
C CYS A 91 -6.37 5.60 9.62
N VAL A 92 -6.77 6.06 8.44
CA VAL A 92 -7.05 7.48 8.15
C VAL A 92 -8.49 7.60 7.65
N VAL A 93 -9.27 8.45 8.29
CA VAL A 93 -10.68 8.71 7.92
C VAL A 93 -10.87 10.14 7.43
N SER A 94 -12.07 10.48 6.94
CA SER A 94 -12.37 11.81 6.41
C SER A 94 -11.40 12.24 5.29
N ALA A 95 -10.78 11.28 4.60
CA ALA A 95 -9.81 11.50 3.54
C ALA A 95 -10.57 11.91 2.27
N THR A 96 -10.98 13.18 2.24
CA THR A 96 -12.04 13.65 1.34
C THR A 96 -11.75 13.33 -0.15
N ASP A 97 -12.59 12.46 -0.72
CA ASP A 97 -12.49 11.92 -2.08
C ASP A 97 -11.21 11.12 -2.37
N ALA A 98 -10.66 10.43 -1.38
CA ALA A 98 -9.58 9.46 -1.55
C ALA A 98 -9.93 8.41 -2.61
N THR A 99 -11.14 7.84 -2.60
CA THR A 99 -11.59 6.84 -3.60
C THR A 99 -11.55 7.36 -5.04
N ARG A 100 -11.64 8.67 -5.24
CA ARG A 100 -11.62 9.31 -6.56
C ARG A 100 -10.27 9.90 -6.93
N ARG A 101 -9.40 10.13 -5.94
CA ARG A 101 -8.10 10.79 -6.13
C ARG A 101 -6.98 9.79 -6.13
N ILE A 102 -7.04 8.75 -5.31
CA ILE A 102 -6.01 7.70 -5.28
C ILE A 102 -6.26 6.78 -6.47
N PRO A 103 -5.30 6.62 -7.40
CA PRO A 103 -5.43 5.63 -8.46
C PRO A 103 -5.43 4.22 -7.87
N ASP A 104 -6.37 3.38 -8.29
CA ASP A 104 -6.33 1.96 -7.96
C ASP A 104 -5.02 1.32 -8.44
N GLY A 105 -4.43 0.47 -7.61
CA GLY A 105 -3.14 -0.16 -7.87
C GLY A 105 -1.91 0.70 -7.54
N ALA A 106 -2.08 1.98 -7.17
CA ALA A 106 -0.96 2.84 -6.79
C ALA A 106 -0.28 2.37 -5.50
N ARG A 107 1.05 2.44 -5.42
CA ARG A 107 1.76 2.26 -4.15
C ARG A 107 1.58 3.52 -3.31
N ILE A 108 1.04 3.39 -2.10
CA ILE A 108 0.83 4.52 -1.18
C ILE A 108 1.34 4.18 0.22
N ASN A 109 1.76 5.19 0.96
CA ASN A 109 2.04 5.10 2.39
C ASN A 109 0.94 5.82 3.18
N VAL A 110 0.41 5.15 4.18
CA VAL A 110 -0.59 5.66 5.11
C VAL A 110 0.05 5.87 6.46
N ASN A 111 -0.08 7.07 7.00
CA ASN A 111 0.35 7.41 8.35
C ASN A 111 -0.87 7.73 9.21
N GLY A 112 -1.25 6.76 10.04
CA GLY A 112 -2.39 6.82 10.93
C GLY A 112 -2.21 7.73 12.15
N ASP A 113 -0.96 8.08 12.49
CA ASP A 113 -0.64 9.03 13.57
C ASP A 113 -0.95 10.48 13.17
N THR A 114 -0.62 10.83 11.92
CA THR A 114 -0.73 12.21 11.38
C THR A 114 -1.96 12.41 10.49
N GLY A 115 -2.59 11.32 10.04
CA GLY A 115 -3.69 11.37 9.07
C GLY A 115 -3.23 11.65 7.65
N VAL A 116 -1.93 11.50 7.33
CA VAL A 116 -1.37 11.80 6.02
C VAL A 116 -1.28 10.53 5.19
N ILE A 117 -1.75 10.60 3.94
CA ILE A 117 -1.59 9.57 2.92
C ILE A 117 -0.67 10.13 1.85
N THR A 118 0.44 9.46 1.57
CA THR A 118 1.42 9.92 0.57
C THR A 118 1.49 8.96 -0.61
N PHE A 119 1.63 9.50 -1.81
CA PHE A 119 2.02 8.74 -2.98
C PHE A 119 3.54 8.91 -3.13
N PRO A 120 4.37 7.95 -2.67
CA PRO A 120 5.82 8.06 -2.77
C PRO A 120 6.26 8.26 -4.22
N ARG A 121 7.35 9.01 -4.42
CA ARG A 121 8.02 9.04 -5.73
C ARG A 121 8.67 7.70 -5.98
N SER A 122 8.55 7.20 -7.20
CA SER A 122 9.32 6.04 -7.61
C SER A 122 10.81 6.39 -7.60
N VAL A 123 11.58 5.72 -6.74
CA VAL A 123 13.04 5.82 -6.72
C VAL A 123 13.62 4.88 -7.78
N ASN A 124 13.93 5.44 -8.95
CA ASN A 124 14.67 4.74 -9.99
C ASN A 124 16.15 4.63 -9.60
N TYR A 125 16.56 3.52 -8.98
CA TYR A 125 17.97 3.19 -8.89
C TYR A 125 18.45 2.70 -10.27
N LEU A 126 19.35 3.45 -10.91
CA LEU A 126 20.16 3.02 -12.06
C LEU A 126 19.41 2.52 -13.33
N GLY A 127 18.18 2.98 -13.59
CA GLY A 127 17.48 2.67 -14.85
C GLY A 127 16.90 1.25 -14.95
N ILE A 128 16.84 0.51 -13.83
CA ILE A 128 16.11 -0.76 -13.74
C ILE A 128 14.74 -0.51 -13.12
N SER A 129 13.73 -0.47 -13.98
CA SER A 129 12.33 -0.45 -13.54
C SER A 129 11.95 -1.86 -13.09
N LEU A 130 12.05 -2.14 -11.79
CA LEU A 130 11.57 -3.39 -11.21
C LEU A 130 10.04 -3.37 -11.15
N HIS A 131 9.39 -3.63 -12.28
CA HIS A 131 8.00 -4.05 -12.26
C HIS A 131 7.97 -5.46 -11.67
N GLY A 132 7.25 -5.63 -10.56
CA GLY A 132 7.01 -6.92 -9.92
C GLY A 132 6.47 -7.91 -10.94
N THR A 133 7.36 -8.73 -11.50
CA THR A 133 7.02 -9.84 -12.37
C THR A 133 6.49 -10.93 -11.46
N SER A 134 5.16 -11.09 -11.47
CA SER A 134 4.50 -12.25 -10.91
C SER A 134 5.17 -13.51 -11.44
N LEU A 135 5.81 -14.27 -10.54
CA LEU A 135 6.30 -15.62 -10.81
C LEU A 135 5.08 -16.53 -10.98
N SER A 136 4.62 -16.68 -12.21
CA SER A 136 3.71 -17.78 -12.56
C SER A 136 4.52 -19.08 -12.58
N THR A 137 4.39 -19.88 -11.52
CA THR A 137 4.89 -21.24 -11.49
C THR A 137 3.99 -22.13 -12.34
N ARG A 138 4.40 -22.42 -13.58
CA ARG A 138 3.89 -23.61 -14.28
C ARG A 138 4.51 -24.84 -13.64
N THR A 139 3.73 -25.53 -12.81
CA THR A 139 4.07 -26.89 -12.34
C THR A 139 3.88 -27.86 -13.51
N SER A 140 4.99 -28.39 -14.02
CA SER A 140 5.01 -29.59 -14.86
C SER A 140 5.49 -30.77 -14.00
N PRO A 141 4.77 -31.89 -13.94
CA PRO A 141 5.12 -32.98 -13.04
C PRO A 141 6.34 -33.74 -13.59
N GLY A 142 7.44 -33.80 -12.81
CA GLY A 142 8.50 -34.79 -13.03
C GLY A 142 9.96 -34.33 -13.12
N LYS A 143 10.30 -33.04 -12.87
CA LYS A 143 11.72 -32.62 -12.81
C LYS A 143 12.00 -31.76 -11.57
N GLY A 144 12.99 -32.19 -10.77
CA GLY A 144 13.49 -31.45 -9.61
C GLY A 144 14.02 -30.05 -9.97
N PRO A 145 14.20 -29.15 -8.99
CA PRO A 145 14.44 -27.73 -9.24
C PRO A 145 15.83 -27.50 -9.83
N GLN A 146 15.90 -27.31 -11.15
CA GLN A 146 17.08 -26.72 -11.79
C GLN A 146 16.93 -25.21 -11.85
N LYS A 147 17.64 -24.49 -10.97
CA LYS A 147 17.81 -23.04 -11.06
C LYS A 147 18.85 -22.74 -12.15
N THR A 148 18.41 -22.60 -13.40
CA THR A 148 19.26 -22.08 -14.47
C THR A 148 19.26 -20.56 -14.41
N LEU A 149 20.30 -19.98 -13.81
CA LEU A 149 20.56 -18.54 -13.88
C LEU A 149 21.16 -18.21 -15.25
N SER A 150 20.60 -17.18 -15.90
CA SER A 150 21.13 -16.65 -17.17
C SER A 150 22.61 -16.22 -17.02
N PRO A 151 23.47 -16.41 -18.05
CA PRO A 151 24.89 -16.02 -18.01
C PRO A 151 25.14 -14.56 -17.64
N SER A 152 24.15 -13.66 -17.80
CA SER A 152 24.26 -12.25 -17.43
C SER A 152 24.24 -12.00 -15.90
N ILE A 153 23.72 -12.94 -15.11
CA ILE A 153 23.60 -12.78 -13.65
C ILE A 153 24.93 -13.06 -12.93
N PHE A 154 25.76 -13.96 -13.48
CA PHE A 154 27.00 -14.36 -12.81
C PHE A 154 28.07 -13.26 -12.81
N ARG A 155 28.03 -12.33 -13.77
CA ARG A 155 29.00 -11.22 -13.85
C ARG A 155 28.63 -10.02 -12.95
N MET A 156 27.43 -10.01 -12.36
CA MET A 156 26.91 -8.89 -11.57
C MET A 156 27.13 -9.06 -10.06
N ILE A 157 27.35 -10.30 -9.58
CA ILE A 157 27.60 -10.58 -8.16
C ILE A 157 29.04 -10.23 -7.74
N SER A 158 29.97 -10.09 -8.67
CA SER A 158 31.38 -9.77 -8.38
C SER A 158 31.70 -8.29 -8.18
N LEU A 159 30.73 -7.38 -8.37
CA LEU A 159 30.91 -5.92 -8.22
C LEU A 159 30.24 -5.34 -6.98
N VAL A 160 29.58 -6.17 -6.17
CA VAL A 160 29.03 -5.75 -4.88
C VAL A 160 30.12 -5.94 -3.83
N PRO A 161 30.73 -4.87 -3.27
CA PRO A 161 31.61 -5.04 -2.13
C PRO A 161 30.80 -5.63 -0.97
N PRO A 162 31.37 -6.59 -0.21
CA PRO A 162 30.66 -7.18 0.92
C PRO A 162 30.29 -6.09 1.94
N PRO A 163 29.13 -6.20 2.62
CA PRO A 163 28.76 -5.25 3.66
C PRO A 163 29.84 -5.26 4.75
N LYS A 164 30.30 -4.07 5.15
CA LYS A 164 31.20 -3.91 6.29
C LYS A 164 30.49 -4.46 7.53
N VAL A 165 30.92 -5.63 8.00
CA VAL A 165 30.51 -6.15 9.30
C VAL A 165 31.03 -5.17 10.35
N PHE A 166 30.12 -4.44 11.00
CA PHE A 166 30.43 -3.58 12.13
C PHE A 166 30.87 -4.49 13.29
N ALA A 167 32.17 -4.65 13.47
CA ALA A 167 32.73 -5.35 14.61
C ALA A 167 32.37 -4.56 15.88
N ARG A 168 31.45 -5.10 16.67
CA ARG A 168 31.11 -4.55 17.99
C ARG A 168 32.27 -4.84 18.93
N GLU A 169 33.14 -3.85 19.08
CA GLU A 169 34.24 -3.83 20.03
C GLU A 169 33.68 -3.92 21.46
N ARG A 170 33.84 -5.09 22.10
CA ARG A 170 33.64 -5.21 23.55
C ARG A 170 34.83 -4.54 24.22
N LYS A 171 34.62 -3.33 24.76
CA LYS A 171 35.51 -2.78 25.78
C LYS A 171 35.15 -3.41 27.13
N ASN A 172 36.15 -4.13 27.65
CA ASN A 172 36.48 -4.46 29.04
C ASN A 172 35.32 -4.60 30.04
#